data_AF-A0A0N8QU19-F1
#
_entry.id   AF-A0A0N8QU19-F1
#
_cell.length_a   1.000
_cell.length_b   1.000
_cell.length_c   1.000
_cell.angle_alpha   90.00
_cell.angle_beta   90.00
_cell.angle_gamma   90.00
#
_symmetry.space_group_name_H-M   'P 1'
#
loop_
_entity.id
_entity.type
_entity.pdbx_description
1 polymer ?
#
loop_
_entity_poly.entity_id
_entity_poly.type
_entity_poly.pdbx_seq_one_letter_code
_entity_poly.pdbx_strand_id
1 'polypeptide(L)' 'MSPYIVTWTMYCENLGDHKAVAQEIAERYFQDRIAAGEPDTACIFFVTNSQGESKHIDLAER' A
#
# COMPACT_ATOMS: atom_id res chain seq x y z
N MET A 1 18.79 13.61 12.03
CA MET A 1 18.08 12.33 12.23
C MET A 1 18.10 11.59 10.91
N SER A 2 18.41 10.30 10.92
CA SER A 2 18.35 9.46 9.72
C SER A 2 16.91 8.98 9.48
N PRO A 3 16.43 8.90 8.23
CA PRO A 3 15.11 8.35 7.95
C PRO A 3 15.06 6.86 8.29
N TYR A 4 13.98 6.42 8.92
CA TYR A 4 13.70 5.00 9.18
C TYR A 4 12.61 4.52 8.23
N ILE A 5 12.78 3.29 7.72
CA ILE A 5 11.76 2.60 6.93
C ILE A 5 11.16 1.53 7.82
N VAL A 6 9.84 1.55 7.97
CA VAL A 6 9.07 0.51 8.67
C VAL A 6 8.24 -0.23 7.63
N THR A 7 8.47 -1.54 7.48
CA THR A 7 7.74 -2.40 6.55
C THR A 7 6.85 -3.36 7.33
N TRP A 8 5.62 -3.55 6.84
CA TRP A 8 4.69 -4.54 7.35
C TRP A 8 4.11 -5.33 6.16
N THR A 9 3.81 -6.61 6.38
CA THR A 9 3.29 -7.52 5.35
C THR A 9 2.00 -8.13 5.83
N MET A 10 1.01 -8.22 4.95
CA MET A 10 -0.25 -8.89 5.21
C MET A 10 -0.66 -9.76 4.03
N TYR A 11 -1.43 -10.81 4.32
CA TYR A 11 -2.08 -11.61 3.31
C TYR A 11 -3.53 -11.13 3.18
N CYS A 12 -3.99 -10.92 1.94
CA CYS A 12 -5.38 -10.59 1.65
C CYS A 12 -5.89 -11.44 0.49
N GLU A 13 -7.15 -11.85 0.57
CA GLU A 13 -7.84 -12.51 -0.53
C GLU A 13 -8.61 -11.45 -1.33
N ASN A 14 -8.00 -10.95 -2.41
CA ASN A 14 -8.62 -10.03 -3.36
C ASN A 14 -8.44 -10.58 -4.77
N LEU A 15 -9.50 -10.47 -5.60
CA LEU A 15 -9.56 -10.98 -6.97
C LEU A 15 -9.11 -9.95 -8.04
N GLY A 16 -8.69 -8.76 -7.63
CA GLY A 16 -8.24 -7.67 -8.47
C GLY A 16 -6.75 -7.72 -8.81
N ASP A 17 -6.29 -6.70 -9.55
CA ASP A 17 -4.88 -6.54 -9.88
C ASP A 17 -4.06 -5.95 -8.71
N HIS A 18 -2.75 -5.86 -8.87
CA HIS A 18 -1.84 -5.32 -7.84
C HIS A 18 -2.23 -3.93 -7.33
N LYS A 19 -2.78 -3.06 -8.20
CA LYS A 19 -3.19 -1.71 -7.83
C LYS A 19 -4.50 -1.72 -7.04
N ALA A 20 -5.47 -2.54 -7.45
CA ALA A 20 -6.73 -2.72 -6.72
C ALA A 20 -6.49 -3.27 -5.31
N VAL A 21 -5.54 -4.21 -5.16
CA VAL A 21 -5.11 -4.73 -3.86
C VAL A 21 -4.51 -3.61 -2.99
N ALA A 22 -3.56 -2.84 -3.53
CA ALA A 22 -2.96 -1.72 -2.80
C ALA A 22 -4.01 -0.69 -2.36
N GLN A 23 -4.97 -0.37 -3.23
CA GLN A 23 -6.03 0.58 -2.94
C GLN A 23 -6.99 0.06 -1.85
N GLU A 24 -7.40 -1.21 -1.87
CA GLU A 24 -8.23 -1.79 -0.81
C GLU A 24 -7.54 -1.71 0.55
N ILE A 25 -6.24 -2.01 0.62
CA ILE A 25 -5.46 -1.94 1.87
C ILE A 25 -5.32 -0.50 2.35
N ALA A 26 -5.03 0.44 1.43
CA ALA A 26 -4.98 1.86 1.73
C ALA A 26 -6.30 2.37 2.30
N GLU A 27 -7.43 1.99 1.68
CA GLU A 27 -8.77 2.35 2.15
C GLU A 27 -9.08 1.70 3.51
N ARG A 28 -8.77 0.41 3.69
CA ARG A 28 -9.13 -0.30 4.93
C ARG A 28 -8.36 0.16 6.16
N TYR A 29 -7.07 0.52 6.01
CA TYR A 29 -6.18 0.74 7.16
C TYR A 29 -5.61 2.16 7.25
N PHE A 30 -5.67 2.95 6.17
CA PHE A 30 -5.04 4.27 6.11
C PHE A 30 -5.98 5.39 5.67
N GLN A 31 -7.24 5.09 5.33
CA GLN A 31 -8.19 6.08 4.78
C GLN A 31 -8.32 7.34 5.63
N ASP A 32 -8.47 7.23 6.95
CA ASP A 32 -8.61 8.40 7.83
C ASP A 32 -7.34 9.27 7.82
N ARG A 33 -6.16 8.66 7.76
CA ARG A 33 -4.88 9.37 7.77
C ARG A 33 -4.52 9.95 6.39
N ILE A 34 -4.86 9.24 5.32
CA ILE A 34 -4.69 9.70 3.94
C ILE A 34 -5.63 10.89 3.70
N ALA A 35 -6.89 10.80 4.17
CA ALA A 35 -7.86 11.90 4.11
C ALA A 35 -7.41 13.13 4.92
N ALA A 36 -6.66 12.92 6.01
CA ALA A 36 -6.07 13.99 6.81
C ALA A 36 -4.79 14.60 6.19
N GLY A 37 -4.27 14.03 5.08
CA GLY A 37 -3.06 14.52 4.41
C GLY A 37 -1.79 14.33 5.22
N GLU A 38 -1.75 13.33 6.11
CA GLU A 38 -0.58 13.08 6.95
C GLU A 38 0.61 12.57 6.11
N PRO A 39 1.81 13.15 6.27
CA PRO A 39 2.99 12.80 5.46
C PRO A 39 3.53 11.37 5.73
N ASP A 40 3.13 10.74 6.83
CA ASP A 40 3.58 9.42 7.26
C ASP A 40 2.65 8.26 6.85
N THR A 41 1.63 8.52 6.01
CA THR A 41 0.80 7.45 5.47
C THR A 41 1.50 6.71 4.36
N ALA A 42 1.59 5.38 4.49
CA ALA A 42 2.16 4.52 3.47
C ALA A 42 1.32 4.58 2.18
N CYS A 43 1.72 5.44 1.24
CA CYS A 43 1.20 5.44 -0.13
C CYS A 43 1.93 4.44 -1.01
N ILE A 44 3.06 3.91 -0.54
CA ILE A 44 3.93 2.98 -1.25
C ILE A 44 3.65 1.55 -0.79
N PHE A 45 3.27 0.70 -1.74
CA PHE A 45 2.98 -0.71 -1.54
C PHE A 45 3.87 -1.56 -2.43
N PHE A 46 4.34 -2.69 -1.88
CA PHE A 46 4.89 -3.78 -2.66
C PHE A 46 3.86 -4.91 -2.65
N VAL A 47 3.20 -5.13 -3.78
CA VAL A 47 2.16 -6.16 -3.90
C VAL A 47 2.73 -7.33 -4.69
N THR A 48 2.66 -8.53 -4.11
CA THR A 48 3.05 -9.78 -4.76
C THR A 48 1.80 -10.62 -5.01
N ASN A 49 1.54 -11.01 -6.26
CA ASN A 49 0.41 -11.88 -6.58
C ASN A 49 0.74 -13.35 -6.28
N SER A 50 -0.26 -14.23 -6.41
CA SER A 50 -0.12 -15.67 -6.19
C SER A 50 0.84 -16.38 -7.16
N GLN A 51 1.22 -15.72 -8.26
CA GLN A 51 2.19 -16.22 -9.24
C GLN A 51 3.62 -15.78 -8.93
N GLY A 52 3.82 -15.00 -7.85
CA GLY A 52 5.12 -14.49 -7.43
C GLY A 52 5.56 -13.18 -8.10
N GLU A 53 4.72 -12.58 -8.95
CA GLU A 53 5.00 -11.29 -9.56
C GLU A 53 4.80 -10.17 -8.55
N SER A 54 5.85 -9.38 -8.32
CA SER A 54 5.85 -8.25 -7.38
C SER A 54 5.86 -6.91 -8.10
N LYS A 55 5.03 -5.96 -7.65
CA LYS A 55 4.99 -4.59 -8.17
C LYS A 55 5.12 -3.56 -7.06
N HIS A 56 5.87 -2.50 -7.37
CA HIS A 56 5.89 -1.26 -6.60
C HIS A 56 4.71 -0.39 -7.05
N ILE A 57 3.86 -0.03 -6.11
CA ILE A 57 2.68 0.80 -6.33
C ILE A 57 2.83 2.02 -5.42
N ASP A 58 3.00 3.20 -6.00
CA ASP A 58 2.82 4.46 -5.28
C ASP A 58 1.42 5.00 -5.61
N LEU A 59 0.53 5.03 -4.61
CA LEU A 59 -0.82 5.55 -4.74
C LEU A 59 -0.87 7.09 -4.70
N ALA A 60 0.23 7.76 -4.35
CA ALA A 60 0.33 9.22 -4.38
C ALA A 60 0.77 9.75 -5.77
N GLU A 61 1.40 8.90 -6.59
CA GLU A 61 1.72 9.24 -7.99
C GLU A 61 0.43 9.22 -8.83
N ARG A 62 0.03 10.40 -9.32
CA ARG A 62 -1.17 10.61 -10.14
C ARG A 62 -0.97 10.24 -11.60
#